data_AF-A0A8J3L3Y4-F1
#
_entry.id   AF-A0A8J3L3Y4-F1
#
_cell.length_a   1.000
_cell.length_b   1.000
_cell.length_c   1.000
_cell.angle_alpha   90.00
_cell.angle_beta   90.00
_cell.angle_gamma   90.00
#
_symmetry.space_group_name_H-M   'P 1'
#
loop_
_entity.id
_entity.type
_entity.pdbx_description
1 polymer ?
#
loop_
_entity_poly.entity_id
_entity_poly.type
_entity_poly.pdbx_seq_one_letter_code
_entity_poly.pdbx_strand_id
1 'polypeptide(L)'
;MSEELDVVEFGPAPAAVTRDRPGWRAMATGSRLTTGLVVLGGAAAIASLVGEWQIIDTTRSGDEYFASIPQVTSSVWSTTGGTPYLAGLMLLGASIAVALGGPAVARAVARMAALGTSAVLAVVLAAAASVLSSTSELPRVFGGFMNQELLSRFTSSPGRGMWAGLVAVALLGLAMLSALRSEPEPPGGRHAAAHADSEDDDDHEPGDIELTVTTAAPFLRQY
;
A
#
# COMPACT_ATOMS: atom_id res chain seq x y z
N MET A 1 38.64 29.78 -64.72
CA MET A 1 37.60 28.81 -64.38
C MET A 1 38.04 28.16 -63.09
N SER A 2 37.52 28.64 -61.97
CA SER A 2 37.82 28.10 -60.64
C SER A 2 36.55 27.42 -60.17
N GLU A 3 36.62 26.12 -59.93
CA GLU A 3 35.52 25.33 -59.39
C GLU A 3 35.42 25.63 -57.89
N GLU A 4 34.33 26.25 -57.48
CA GLU A 4 33.98 26.49 -56.09
C GLU A 4 33.48 25.16 -55.51
N LEU A 5 34.34 24.52 -54.70
CA LEU A 5 33.97 23.32 -53.97
C LEU A 5 33.05 23.72 -52.82
N ASP A 6 31.75 23.48 -53.00
CA ASP A 6 30.73 23.59 -51.97
C ASP A 6 30.97 22.48 -50.92
N VAL A 7 31.55 22.86 -49.78
CA VAL A 7 31.79 21.97 -48.66
C VAL A 7 30.53 21.93 -47.81
N VAL A 8 29.76 20.85 -47.97
CA VAL A 8 28.60 20.57 -47.11
C VAL A 8 29.11 20.06 -45.75
N GLU A 9 29.14 20.95 -44.76
CA GLU A 9 29.42 20.60 -43.37
C GLU A 9 28.20 19.89 -42.76
N PHE A 10 28.31 18.58 -42.59
CA PHE A 10 27.33 17.82 -41.80
C PHE A 10 27.61 18.08 -40.31
N GLY A 11 26.75 18.89 -39.69
CA GLY A 11 26.77 19.09 -38.24
C GLY A 11 26.66 17.77 -37.46
N PRO A 12 27.07 17.77 -36.18
CA PRO A 12 27.21 16.55 -35.38
C PRO A 12 25.91 15.74 -35.40
N ALA A 13 26.04 14.45 -35.70
CA ALA A 13 24.91 13.55 -35.80
C ALA A 13 24.01 13.66 -34.54
N PRO A 14 22.68 13.80 -34.68
CA PRO A 14 21.80 13.82 -33.53
C PRO A 14 22.03 12.56 -32.72
N ALA A 15 22.20 12.72 -31.40
CA ALA A 15 22.45 11.62 -30.48
C ALA A 15 21.45 10.49 -30.74
N ALA A 16 21.96 9.28 -30.96
CA ALA A 16 21.13 8.12 -31.21
C ALA A 16 20.12 7.99 -30.07
N VAL A 17 18.83 8.11 -30.38
CA VAL A 17 17.76 7.84 -29.43
C VAL A 17 17.81 6.33 -29.16
N THR A 18 18.56 5.95 -28.15
CA THR A 18 18.60 4.59 -27.63
C THR A 18 17.19 4.29 -27.14
N ARG A 19 16.44 3.48 -27.92
CA ARG A 19 15.21 2.86 -27.45
C ARG A 19 15.60 1.83 -26.39
N ASP A 20 15.81 2.31 -25.17
CA ASP A 20 15.97 1.47 -24.01
C ASP A 20 14.68 0.68 -23.83
N ARG A 21 14.77 -0.62 -24.09
CA ARG A 21 13.69 -1.55 -23.76
C ARG A 21 13.54 -1.50 -22.24
N PRO A 22 12.35 -1.16 -21.70
CA PRO A 22 12.18 -0.98 -20.28
C PRO A 22 12.39 -2.33 -19.58
N GLY A 23 13.54 -2.46 -18.92
CA GLY A 23 13.81 -3.59 -18.04
C GLY A 23 12.82 -3.57 -16.87
N TRP A 24 12.47 -4.75 -16.37
CA TRP A 24 11.64 -4.94 -15.17
C TRP A 24 12.06 -4.07 -13.97
N ARG A 25 13.36 -3.73 -13.86
CA ARG A 25 13.90 -2.79 -12.87
C ARG A 25 13.44 -1.34 -13.05
N ALA A 26 13.24 -0.86 -14.29
CA ALA A 26 12.68 0.47 -14.57
C ALA A 26 11.15 0.51 -14.33
N MET A 27 10.49 -0.64 -14.38
CA MET A 27 9.09 -0.78 -13.97
C MET A 27 8.95 -0.70 -12.45
N ALA A 28 9.92 -1.25 -11.71
CA ALA A 28 9.93 -1.29 -10.25
C ALA A 28 10.07 0.07 -9.57
N THR A 29 10.58 1.08 -10.29
CA THR A 29 10.80 2.45 -9.79
C THR A 29 9.77 3.46 -10.29
N GLY A 30 8.77 3.05 -11.07
CA GLY A 30 7.81 3.95 -11.72
C GLY A 30 6.41 3.91 -11.13
N SER A 31 5.63 4.98 -11.35
CA SER A 31 4.20 5.08 -11.04
C SER A 31 3.36 3.91 -11.59
N ARG A 32 3.85 3.25 -12.65
CA ARG A 32 3.23 2.08 -13.29
C ARG A 32 3.14 0.87 -12.36
N LEU A 33 4.13 0.65 -11.48
CA LEU A 33 4.07 -0.45 -10.51
C LEU A 33 3.00 -0.19 -9.46
N THR A 34 2.92 1.04 -8.95
CA THR A 34 1.85 1.46 -8.04
C THR A 34 0.48 1.25 -8.67
N THR A 35 0.27 1.68 -9.92
CA THR A 35 -1.01 1.46 -10.62
C THR A 35 -1.32 -0.02 -10.80
N GLY A 36 -0.34 -0.83 -11.21
CA GLY A 36 -0.52 -2.28 -11.38
C GLY A 36 -0.92 -2.98 -10.09
N LEU A 37 -0.27 -2.65 -8.97
CA LEU A 37 -0.59 -3.18 -7.64
C LEU A 37 -1.99 -2.77 -7.19
N VAL A 38 -2.41 -1.53 -7.44
CA VAL A 38 -3.76 -1.05 -7.09
C VAL A 38 -4.83 -1.79 -7.89
N VAL A 39 -4.63 -1.96 -9.20
CA VAL A 39 -5.58 -2.68 -10.06
C VAL A 39 -5.68 -4.15 -9.63
N LEU A 40 -4.55 -4.81 -9.42
CA LEU A 40 -4.53 -6.22 -8.99
C LEU A 40 -5.12 -6.40 -7.58
N GLY A 41 -4.78 -5.49 -6.65
CA GLY A 41 -5.35 -5.47 -5.31
C GLY A 41 -6.86 -5.23 -5.32
N GLY A 42 -7.35 -4.34 -6.18
CA GLY A 42 -8.78 -4.11 -6.40
C GLY A 42 -9.50 -5.35 -6.94
N ALA A 43 -8.92 -6.02 -7.94
CA ALA A 43 -9.46 -7.28 -8.47
C ALA A 43 -9.50 -8.38 -7.40
N ALA A 44 -8.45 -8.50 -6.59
CA ALA A 44 -8.41 -9.43 -5.46
C ALA A 44 -9.46 -9.09 -4.38
N ALA A 45 -9.73 -7.81 -4.12
CA ALA A 45 -10.78 -7.38 -3.19
C ALA A 45 -12.17 -7.79 -3.69
N ILE A 46 -12.43 -7.68 -5.00
CA ILE A 46 -13.69 -8.15 -5.61
C ILE A 46 -13.79 -9.67 -5.52
N ALA A 47 -12.70 -10.38 -5.84
CA ALA A 47 -12.64 -11.84 -5.72
C ALA A 47 -12.88 -12.32 -4.28
N SER A 48 -12.42 -11.54 -3.29
CA SER A 48 -12.67 -11.79 -1.86
C SER A 48 -14.16 -11.72 -1.51
N LEU A 49 -14.88 -10.74 -2.04
CA LEU A 49 -16.31 -10.54 -1.74
C LEU A 49 -17.22 -11.62 -2.33
N VAL A 50 -16.85 -12.15 -3.50
CA VAL A 50 -17.61 -13.18 -4.23
C VAL A 50 -17.14 -14.60 -3.85
N GLY A 51 -15.92 -14.72 -3.34
CA GLY A 51 -15.31 -16.00 -2.98
C GLY A 51 -15.85 -16.60 -1.69
N GLU A 52 -15.63 -17.90 -1.54
CA GLU A 52 -15.96 -18.64 -0.32
C GLU A 52 -14.98 -18.24 0.80
N TRP A 53 -15.49 -17.85 1.96
CA TRP A 53 -14.66 -17.43 3.10
C TRP A 53 -14.33 -18.58 4.03
N GLN A 54 -15.26 -19.53 4.19
CA GLN A 54 -15.09 -20.71 5.02
C GLN A 54 -15.54 -21.94 4.26
N ILE A 55 -14.78 -23.02 4.36
CA ILE A 55 -15.12 -24.34 3.85
C ILE A 55 -15.18 -25.28 5.06
N ILE A 56 -16.31 -25.93 5.26
CA ILE A 56 -16.54 -26.88 6.34
C ILE A 56 -16.67 -28.26 5.70
N ASP A 57 -15.74 -29.15 6.05
CA ASP A 57 -15.74 -30.54 5.65
C ASP A 57 -16.57 -31.36 6.63
N THR A 58 -17.58 -32.04 6.09
CA THR A 58 -18.58 -32.83 6.82
C THR A 58 -18.39 -34.33 6.64
N THR A 59 -17.44 -34.76 5.80
CA THR A 59 -17.24 -36.18 5.44
C THR A 59 -16.89 -37.07 6.63
N ARG A 60 -16.31 -36.50 7.70
CA ARG A 60 -15.98 -37.19 8.94
C ARG A 60 -17.06 -37.13 10.02
N SER A 61 -18.20 -36.49 9.77
CA SER A 61 -19.27 -36.34 10.76
C SER A 61 -19.84 -37.68 11.26
N GLY A 62 -19.86 -38.69 10.39
CA GLY A 62 -20.43 -40.02 10.69
C GLY A 62 -21.96 -40.02 10.72
N ASP A 63 -22.59 -38.94 10.25
CA ASP A 63 -24.04 -38.79 10.13
C ASP A 63 -24.44 -38.94 8.66
N GLU A 64 -25.40 -39.81 8.37
CA GLU A 64 -25.89 -40.07 7.00
C GLU A 64 -26.46 -38.81 6.35
N TYR A 65 -27.04 -37.90 7.14
CA TYR A 65 -27.57 -36.62 6.64
C TYR A 65 -26.43 -35.74 6.09
N PHE A 66 -25.34 -35.61 6.86
CA PHE A 66 -24.19 -34.78 6.47
C PHE A 66 -23.25 -35.48 5.48
N ALA A 67 -23.28 -36.80 5.39
CA ALA A 67 -22.54 -37.57 4.38
C ALA A 67 -23.01 -37.27 2.94
N SER A 68 -24.26 -36.82 2.77
CA SER A 68 -24.82 -36.43 1.47
C SER A 68 -24.34 -35.04 0.97
N ILE A 69 -23.81 -34.20 1.87
CA ILE A 69 -23.33 -32.85 1.56
C ILE A 69 -21.87 -32.77 2.00
N PRO A 70 -20.90 -33.19 1.17
CA PRO A 70 -19.51 -33.38 1.59
C PRO A 70 -18.80 -32.09 2.00
N GLN A 71 -19.25 -30.92 1.52
CA GLN A 71 -18.69 -29.62 1.86
C GLN A 71 -19.77 -28.56 2.00
N VAL A 72 -19.70 -27.78 3.07
CA VAL A 72 -20.55 -26.61 3.29
C VAL A 72 -19.67 -25.36 3.22
N THR A 73 -20.02 -24.44 2.33
CA THR A 73 -19.27 -23.19 2.14
C THR A 73 -20.04 -21.99 2.68
N SER A 74 -19.33 -21.04 3.30
CA SER A 74 -19.89 -19.79 3.79
C SER A 74 -19.28 -18.58 3.07
N SER A 75 -20.10 -17.57 2.81
CA SER A 75 -19.68 -16.28 2.25
C SER A 75 -19.18 -15.31 3.33
N VAL A 76 -18.59 -14.18 2.93
CA VAL A 76 -18.21 -13.11 3.88
C VAL A 76 -19.41 -12.58 4.67
N TRP A 77 -20.58 -12.51 4.04
CA TRP A 77 -21.80 -11.95 4.62
C TRP A 77 -22.34 -12.81 5.76
N SER A 78 -22.30 -14.12 5.59
CA SER A 78 -22.73 -15.09 6.61
C SER A 78 -21.69 -15.28 7.70
N THR A 79 -20.40 -15.14 7.39
CA THR A 79 -19.31 -15.43 8.33
C THR A 79 -19.02 -14.26 9.29
N THR A 80 -18.89 -13.04 8.76
CA THR A 80 -18.45 -11.86 9.54
C THR A 80 -19.48 -10.73 9.56
N GLY A 81 -20.64 -10.93 8.92
CA GLY A 81 -21.62 -9.89 8.67
C GLY A 81 -21.25 -8.97 7.48
N GLY A 82 -20.04 -9.10 6.91
CA GLY A 82 -19.56 -8.43 5.69
C GLY A 82 -19.45 -6.89 5.71
N THR A 83 -20.35 -6.19 6.41
CA THR A 83 -20.41 -4.74 6.55
C THR A 83 -19.11 -4.13 7.10
N PRO A 84 -18.53 -4.59 8.22
CA PRO A 84 -17.29 -3.98 8.74
C PRO A 84 -16.11 -4.18 7.78
N TYR A 85 -16.05 -5.34 7.12
CA TYR A 85 -15.02 -5.61 6.11
C TYR A 85 -15.17 -4.69 4.89
N LEU A 86 -16.40 -4.56 4.36
CA LEU A 86 -16.67 -3.66 3.24
C LEU A 86 -16.36 -2.19 3.60
N ALA A 87 -16.76 -1.75 4.79
CA ALA A 87 -16.44 -0.40 5.28
C ALA A 87 -14.92 -0.17 5.34
N GLY A 88 -14.17 -1.15 5.83
CA GLY A 88 -12.71 -1.10 5.83
C GLY A 88 -12.12 -1.03 4.42
N LEU A 89 -12.64 -1.81 3.47
CA LEU A 89 -12.22 -1.74 2.06
C LEU A 89 -12.55 -0.39 1.41
N MET A 90 -13.72 0.19 1.70
CA MET A 90 -14.10 1.51 1.20
C MET A 90 -13.21 2.61 1.77
N LEU A 91 -12.91 2.57 3.08
CA LEU A 91 -11.98 3.50 3.71
C LEU A 91 -10.58 3.38 3.09
N LEU A 92 -10.09 2.15 2.88
CA LEU A 92 -8.80 1.90 2.25
C LEU A 92 -8.79 2.44 0.80
N GLY A 93 -9.82 2.13 0.02
CA GLY A 93 -9.97 2.60 -1.36
C GLY A 93 -10.03 4.12 -1.47
N ALA A 94 -10.81 4.78 -0.61
CA ALA A 94 -10.89 6.24 -0.53
C ALA A 94 -9.53 6.86 -0.17
N SER A 95 -8.84 6.29 0.81
CA SER A 95 -7.50 6.74 1.21
C SER A 95 -6.50 6.63 0.06
N ILE A 96 -6.54 5.53 -0.70
CA ILE A 96 -5.70 5.32 -1.88
C ILE A 96 -6.03 6.32 -3.01
N ALA A 97 -7.32 6.58 -3.25
CA ALA A 97 -7.74 7.56 -4.24
C ALA A 97 -7.21 8.97 -3.92
N VAL A 98 -7.29 9.39 -2.66
CA VAL A 98 -6.73 10.67 -2.20
C VAL A 98 -5.19 10.65 -2.23
N ALA A 99 -4.56 9.53 -1.88
CA ALA A 99 -3.11 9.39 -1.92
C ALA A 99 -2.51 9.54 -3.34
N LEU A 100 -3.24 9.11 -4.37
CA LEU A 100 -2.80 9.13 -5.76
C LEU A 100 -3.27 10.36 -6.54
N GLY A 101 -4.53 10.77 -6.35
CA GLY A 101 -5.17 11.84 -7.11
C GLY A 101 -5.47 13.12 -6.32
N GLY A 102 -5.27 13.10 -4.99
CA GLY A 102 -5.62 14.21 -4.12
C GLY A 102 -4.65 15.39 -4.19
N PRO A 103 -5.02 16.52 -3.54
CA PRO A 103 -4.15 17.69 -3.43
C PRO A 103 -2.87 17.35 -2.65
N ALA A 104 -1.75 17.99 -3.00
CA ALA A 104 -0.42 17.67 -2.44
C ALA A 104 -0.40 17.65 -0.90
N VAL A 105 -1.10 18.60 -0.27
CA VAL A 105 -1.22 18.73 1.20
C VAL A 105 -1.88 17.49 1.85
N ALA A 106 -2.79 16.81 1.15
CA ALA A 106 -3.53 15.67 1.70
C ALA A 106 -2.86 14.31 1.40
N ARG A 107 -1.93 14.24 0.43
CA ARG A 107 -1.36 12.97 -0.04
C ARG A 107 -0.60 12.23 1.06
N ALA A 108 0.22 12.94 1.84
CA ALA A 108 1.02 12.33 2.90
C ALA A 108 0.13 11.69 3.98
N VAL A 109 -0.88 12.43 4.45
CA VAL A 109 -1.85 11.94 5.45
C VAL A 109 -2.66 10.77 4.90
N ALA A 110 -3.12 10.86 3.65
CA ALA A 110 -3.88 9.79 3.01
C ALA A 110 -3.06 8.51 2.82
N ARG A 111 -1.76 8.60 2.53
CA ARG A 111 -0.86 7.44 2.46
C ARG A 111 -0.68 6.78 3.83
N MET A 112 -0.49 7.56 4.89
CA MET A 112 -0.43 7.00 6.25
C MET A 112 -1.75 6.34 6.65
N ALA A 113 -2.88 6.97 6.33
CA ALA A 113 -4.19 6.40 6.57
C ALA A 113 -4.36 5.07 5.82
N ALA A 114 -4.00 5.02 4.53
CA ALA A 114 -4.06 3.79 3.73
C ALA A 114 -3.16 2.68 4.29
N LEU A 115 -1.92 3.00 4.70
CA LEU A 115 -1.02 2.03 5.32
C LEU A 115 -1.56 1.51 6.67
N GLY A 116 -2.06 2.41 7.52
CA GLY A 116 -2.67 2.06 8.80
C GLY A 116 -3.90 1.18 8.62
N THR A 117 -4.84 1.56 7.75
CA THR A 117 -6.02 0.77 7.44
C THR A 117 -5.65 -0.59 6.85
N SER A 118 -4.65 -0.65 5.97
CA SER A 118 -4.13 -1.90 5.41
C SER A 118 -3.57 -2.82 6.50
N ALA A 119 -2.76 -2.28 7.43
CA ALA A 119 -2.18 -3.07 8.52
C ALA A 119 -3.27 -3.62 9.46
N VAL A 120 -4.24 -2.78 9.84
CA VAL A 120 -5.37 -3.20 10.68
C VAL A 120 -6.20 -4.28 10.00
N LEU A 121 -6.55 -4.11 8.72
CA LEU A 121 -7.30 -5.11 7.96
C LEU A 121 -6.53 -6.43 7.84
N ALA A 122 -5.22 -6.40 7.64
CA ALA A 122 -4.40 -7.61 7.58
C ALA A 122 -4.42 -8.37 8.91
N VAL A 123 -4.28 -7.67 10.04
CA VAL A 123 -4.36 -8.28 11.38
C VAL A 123 -5.74 -8.88 11.63
N VAL A 124 -6.80 -8.14 11.32
CA VAL A 124 -8.19 -8.62 11.47
C VAL A 124 -8.44 -9.85 10.61
N LEU A 125 -8.00 -9.87 9.35
CA LEU A 125 -8.14 -11.02 8.46
C LEU A 125 -7.33 -12.23 8.92
N ALA A 126 -6.11 -12.03 9.44
CA ALA A 126 -5.31 -13.12 9.99
C ALA A 126 -5.95 -13.71 11.26
N ALA A 127 -6.49 -12.86 12.14
CA ALA A 127 -7.26 -13.30 13.29
C ALA A 127 -8.52 -14.06 12.84
N ALA A 128 -9.25 -13.54 11.85
CA ALA A 128 -10.43 -14.19 11.30
C ALA A 128 -10.09 -15.56 10.67
N ALA A 129 -8.99 -15.68 9.94
CA ALA A 129 -8.55 -16.96 9.39
C ALA A 129 -8.22 -18.00 10.48
N SER A 130 -7.63 -17.55 11.60
CA SER A 130 -7.35 -18.39 12.77
C SER A 130 -8.64 -18.85 13.46
N VAL A 131 -9.62 -17.97 13.53
CA VAL A 131 -10.95 -18.27 14.09
C VAL A 131 -11.76 -19.17 13.16
N LEU A 132 -11.69 -18.97 11.84
CA LEU A 132 -12.42 -19.81 10.87
C LEU A 132 -11.85 -21.22 10.75
N SER A 133 -10.55 -21.38 10.99
CA SER A 133 -9.91 -22.69 11.05
C SER A 133 -10.16 -23.42 12.36
N SER A 134 -10.74 -22.75 13.36
CA SER A 134 -11.09 -23.39 14.62
C SER A 134 -12.51 -23.96 14.60
N THR A 135 -12.66 -25.11 15.26
CA THR A 135 -13.92 -25.83 15.40
C THR A 135 -14.91 -25.12 16.34
N SER A 136 -14.47 -24.06 17.04
CA SER A 136 -15.22 -23.37 18.10
C SER A 136 -16.33 -22.44 17.59
N GLU A 137 -16.27 -22.00 16.33
CA GLU A 137 -17.30 -21.13 15.72
C GLU A 137 -18.40 -21.89 14.96
N LEU A 138 -18.21 -23.19 14.71
CA LEU A 138 -19.20 -24.04 14.07
C LEU A 138 -20.58 -24.08 14.77
N PRO A 139 -20.70 -23.96 16.13
CA PRO A 139 -22.00 -23.84 16.77
C PRO A 139 -22.81 -22.64 16.25
N ARG A 140 -22.17 -21.50 15.92
CA ARG A 140 -22.87 -20.34 15.37
C ARG A 140 -23.36 -20.60 13.95
N VAL A 141 -22.60 -21.35 13.16
CA VAL A 141 -22.96 -21.70 11.77
C VAL A 141 -24.15 -22.67 11.74
N PHE A 142 -24.20 -23.63 12.67
CA PHE A 142 -25.28 -24.63 12.75
C PHE A 142 -26.41 -24.26 13.75
N GLY A 143 -26.51 -23.00 14.17
CA GLY A 143 -27.61 -22.50 14.99
C GLY A 143 -27.64 -22.99 16.44
N GLY A 144 -26.53 -23.48 16.97
CA GLY A 144 -26.38 -23.92 18.37
C GLY A 144 -27.02 -25.28 18.68
N PHE A 145 -27.58 -25.97 17.69
CA PHE A 145 -28.30 -27.23 17.88
C PHE A 145 -27.38 -28.47 17.89
N MET A 146 -26.10 -28.32 17.53
CA MET A 146 -25.13 -29.40 17.47
C MET A 146 -24.38 -29.55 18.80
N ASN A 147 -24.21 -30.79 19.28
CA ASN A 147 -23.38 -31.07 20.46
C ASN A 147 -21.87 -30.94 20.13
N GLN A 148 -21.04 -30.63 21.13
CA GLN A 148 -19.60 -30.41 20.92
C GLN A 148 -18.87 -31.66 20.36
N GLU A 149 -19.40 -32.85 20.62
CA GLU A 149 -18.85 -34.13 20.13
C GLU A 149 -19.09 -34.38 18.63
N LEU A 150 -20.19 -33.90 18.05
CA LEU A 150 -20.41 -33.88 16.60
C LEU A 150 -19.61 -32.75 15.97
N LEU A 151 -19.58 -31.58 16.61
CA LEU A 151 -18.83 -30.42 16.12
C LEU A 151 -17.33 -30.71 15.94
N SER A 152 -16.72 -31.46 16.87
CA SER A 152 -15.31 -31.86 16.80
C SER A 152 -14.97 -32.78 15.62
N ARG A 153 -15.99 -33.37 14.96
CA ARG A 153 -15.81 -34.21 13.77
C ARG A 153 -15.79 -33.42 12.46
N PHE A 154 -16.21 -32.15 12.50
CA PHE A 154 -16.12 -31.26 11.35
C PHE A 154 -14.75 -30.58 11.33
N THR A 155 -14.21 -30.40 10.13
CA THR A 155 -12.98 -29.64 9.92
C THR A 155 -13.32 -28.38 9.15
N SER A 156 -12.93 -27.22 9.67
CA SER A 156 -13.11 -25.95 8.98
C SER A 156 -11.79 -25.42 8.43
N SER A 157 -11.83 -24.85 7.24
CA SER A 157 -10.68 -24.24 6.59
C SER A 157 -11.03 -22.88 5.98
N PRO A 158 -10.09 -21.93 5.95
CA PRO A 158 -10.28 -20.67 5.24
C PRO A 158 -10.43 -20.92 3.75
N GLY A 159 -11.49 -20.39 3.15
CA GLY A 159 -11.76 -20.49 1.73
C GLY A 159 -10.97 -19.47 0.90
N ARG A 160 -11.10 -19.58 -0.43
CA ARG A 160 -10.42 -18.72 -1.41
C ARG A 160 -10.70 -17.22 -1.25
N GLY A 161 -11.90 -16.85 -0.79
CA GLY A 161 -12.29 -15.46 -0.54
C GLY A 161 -11.45 -14.83 0.58
N MET A 162 -11.20 -15.56 1.67
CA MET A 162 -10.35 -15.10 2.76
C MET A 162 -8.92 -14.82 2.29
N TRP A 163 -8.36 -15.75 1.52
CA TRP A 163 -7.01 -15.60 0.95
C TRP A 163 -6.93 -14.46 -0.06
N ALA A 164 -7.93 -14.32 -0.94
CA ALA A 164 -8.03 -13.20 -1.86
C ALA A 164 -8.10 -11.86 -1.12
N GLY A 165 -8.80 -11.80 0.02
CA GLY A 165 -8.87 -10.62 0.88
C GLY A 165 -7.51 -10.24 1.48
N LEU A 166 -6.76 -11.22 1.98
CA LEU A 166 -5.39 -11.00 2.48
C LEU A 166 -4.46 -10.50 1.36
N VAL A 167 -4.53 -11.13 0.19
CA VAL A 167 -3.76 -10.71 -0.99
C VAL A 167 -4.11 -9.29 -1.42
N ALA A 168 -5.40 -8.94 -1.43
CA ALA A 168 -5.87 -7.61 -1.77
C ALA A 168 -5.25 -6.54 -0.85
N VAL A 169 -5.36 -6.75 0.47
CA VAL A 169 -4.83 -5.82 1.47
C VAL A 169 -3.31 -5.72 1.36
N ALA A 170 -2.60 -6.84 1.19
CA ALA A 170 -1.15 -6.84 1.03
C ALA A 170 -0.69 -6.06 -0.23
N LEU A 171 -1.35 -6.27 -1.37
CA LEU A 171 -1.03 -5.58 -2.62
C LEU A 171 -1.31 -4.08 -2.53
N LEU A 172 -2.42 -3.67 -1.91
CA LEU A 172 -2.78 -2.27 -1.73
C LEU A 172 -1.83 -1.56 -0.75
N GLY A 173 -1.45 -2.23 0.35
CA GLY A 173 -0.42 -1.73 1.26
C GLY A 173 0.95 -1.59 0.57
N LEU A 174 1.33 -2.58 -0.23
CA LEU A 174 2.58 -2.54 -1.01
C LEU A 174 2.57 -1.43 -2.05
N ALA A 175 1.42 -1.16 -2.68
CA ALA A 175 1.27 -0.04 -3.60
C ALA A 175 1.56 1.30 -2.91
N MET A 176 1.05 1.49 -1.69
CA MET A 176 1.31 2.71 -0.92
C MET A 176 2.77 2.82 -0.46
N LEU A 177 3.38 1.70 -0.07
CA LEU A 177 4.81 1.67 0.26
C LEU A 177 5.68 2.03 -0.96
N SER A 178 5.31 1.55 -2.15
CA SER A 178 5.97 1.92 -3.41
C SER A 178 5.79 3.40 -3.76
N ALA A 179 4.57 3.92 -3.58
CA ALA A 179 4.26 5.32 -3.84
C ALA A 179 5.06 6.26 -2.93
N LEU A 180 5.28 5.88 -1.67
CA LEU A 180 6.07 6.67 -0.72
C LEU A 180 7.56 6.76 -1.11
N ARG A 181 8.12 5.68 -1.66
CA ARG A 181 9.53 5.63 -2.11
C ARG A 181 9.81 6.40 -3.39
N SER A 182 8.76 6.75 -4.14
CA SER A 182 8.88 7.40 -5.45
C SER A 182 8.77 8.92 -5.38
N GLU A 183 8.53 9.49 -4.19
CA GLU A 183 8.45 10.93 -4.02
C GLU A 183 9.89 11.49 -4.01
N PRO A 184 10.23 12.40 -4.94
CA PRO A 184 11.53 13.06 -4.88
C PRO A 184 11.63 13.77 -3.55
N GLU A 185 12.74 13.53 -2.84
CA GLU A 185 13.07 14.26 -1.63
C GLU A 185 12.85 15.75 -1.91
N PRO A 186 12.09 16.48 -1.06
CA PRO A 186 12.03 17.92 -1.20
C PRO A 186 13.48 18.42 -1.27
N PRO A 187 13.81 19.47 -2.04
CA PRO A 187 15.15 20.04 -2.02
C PRO A 187 15.43 20.57 -0.61
N GLY A 188 15.82 19.66 0.28
CA GLY A 188 16.41 19.93 1.57
C GLY A 188 17.64 20.73 1.23
N GLY A 189 17.66 21.96 1.73
CA GLY A 189 18.74 22.90 1.54
C GLY A 189 20.05 22.16 1.73
N ARG A 190 20.74 21.90 0.62
CA ARG A 190 22.18 21.75 0.61
C ARG A 190 22.68 22.98 1.35
N HIS A 191 23.06 22.82 2.61
CA HIS A 191 24.21 23.54 3.12
C HIS A 191 25.29 23.30 2.07
N ALA A 192 25.46 24.31 1.23
CA ALA A 192 26.55 24.40 0.31
C ALA A 192 27.82 24.21 1.13
N ALA A 193 28.59 23.19 0.74
CA ALA A 193 30.02 23.05 0.90
C ALA A 193 30.71 24.02 1.89
N ALA A 194 31.12 23.50 3.04
CA ALA A 194 32.27 24.00 3.78
C ALA A 194 32.81 22.94 4.76
N HIS A 195 33.30 21.82 4.20
CA HIS A 195 34.37 21.04 4.82
C HIS A 195 35.43 20.91 3.73
N ALA A 196 36.39 21.82 3.74
CA ALA A 196 37.67 21.65 4.42
C ALA A 196 38.65 20.91 3.51
N ASP A 197 39.07 21.61 2.44
CA ASP A 197 40.46 21.55 2.02
C ASP A 197 41.11 22.82 2.58
N SER A 198 41.86 22.61 3.66
CA SER A 198 42.80 23.56 4.19
C SER A 198 44.13 23.34 3.48
N GLU A 199 44.55 24.31 2.66
CA GLU A 199 45.96 24.63 2.41
C GLU A 199 46.08 25.98 1.66
N ASP A 200 46.74 26.92 2.35
CA ASP A 200 47.45 28.14 1.93
C ASP A 200 46.76 29.39 1.32
N ASP A 201 46.95 30.45 2.12
CA ASP A 201 47.37 31.83 1.81
C ASP A 201 46.41 32.97 1.40
N ASP A 202 46.58 34.04 2.19
CA ASP A 202 46.53 35.47 1.91
C ASP A 202 45.22 36.30 2.04
N ASP A 203 45.22 37.05 3.15
CA ASP A 203 44.88 38.46 3.29
C ASP A 203 43.49 38.93 2.86
N HIS A 204 42.46 38.75 3.69
CA HIS A 204 41.33 39.71 3.74
C HIS A 204 40.80 39.91 5.18
N GLU A 205 40.83 41.17 5.60
CA GLU A 205 40.39 41.74 6.88
C GLU A 205 38.89 41.43 7.16
N PRO A 206 38.50 41.00 8.38
CA PRO A 206 37.11 40.72 8.71
C PRO A 206 36.32 42.03 8.86
N GLY A 207 35.50 42.36 7.87
CA GLY A 207 34.53 43.45 7.96
C GLY A 207 33.43 43.13 8.97
N ASP A 208 33.26 44.02 9.95
CA ASP A 208 32.19 43.99 10.96
C ASP A 208 30.80 43.92 10.30
N ILE A 209 30.12 42.78 10.45
CA ILE A 209 28.70 42.64 10.11
C ILE A 209 27.90 43.09 11.34
N GLU A 210 27.45 44.34 11.33
CA GLU A 210 26.62 44.93 12.38
C GLU A 210 25.21 44.32 12.38
N LEU A 211 24.99 43.34 13.27
CA LEU A 211 23.70 42.69 13.49
C LEU A 211 22.78 43.62 14.31
N THR A 212 21.98 44.46 13.65
CA THR A 212 20.97 45.29 14.33
C THR A 212 19.74 44.45 14.69
N VAL A 213 19.81 43.76 15.84
CA VAL A 213 18.65 43.11 16.45
C VAL A 213 17.80 44.18 17.14
N THR A 214 16.72 44.60 16.49
CA THR A 214 15.72 45.45 17.14
C THR A 214 14.91 44.58 18.12
N THR A 215 15.20 44.70 19.41
CA THR A 215 14.41 44.05 20.46
C THR A 215 13.04 44.71 20.54
N ALA A 216 11.97 43.95 20.27
CA ALA A 216 10.60 44.43 20.44
C ALA A 216 10.27 44.62 21.93
N ALA A 217 9.78 45.81 22.29
CA ALA A 217 9.46 46.17 23.67
C ALA A 217 8.28 45.34 24.23
N PRO A 218 8.35 44.89 25.49
CA PRO A 218 7.31 44.07 26.10
C PRO A 218 6.05 44.88 26.41
N PHE A 219 4.89 44.32 26.09
CA PHE A 219 3.57 44.90 26.36
C PHE A 219 3.34 45.06 27.87
N LEU A 220 3.45 46.29 28.39
CA LEU A 220 2.97 46.61 29.73
C LEU A 220 1.44 46.49 29.76
N ARG A 221 0.93 45.53 30.55
CA ARG A 221 -0.47 45.52 30.98
C ARG A 221 -0.67 46.60 32.04
N GLN A 222 -1.50 47.59 31.76
CA GLN A 222 -2.05 48.49 32.77
C GLN A 222 -3.24 47.80 33.45
N TYR A 223 -3.23 47.78 34.79
CA TYR A 223 -4.41 47.63 35.64
C TYR A 223 -4.62 48.96 36.37
#